data_AF-A0A814K327-F1
#
_entry.id   AF-A0A814K327-F1
#
_cell.length_a   1.000
_cell.length_b   1.000
_cell.length_c   1.000
_cell.angle_alpha   90.00
_cell.angle_beta   90.00
_cell.angle_gamma   90.00
#
_symmetry.space_group_name_H-M   'P 1'
#
loop_
_entity.id
_entity.type
_entity.pdbx_description
1 polymer ?
#
loop_
_entity_poly.entity_id
_entity_poly.type
_entity_poly.pdbx_seq_one_letter_code
_entity_poly.pdbx_strand_id
1 'polypeptide(L)'
;MFTLTLHNKYSWEITQGRGGVDNINNNLPVNPLVDLTQKDWWFQHYQGCDKEPPADGDYLELPAGGSFNVEIATNRAFTTFGHDKNFNGYFGGPQQLEYTPWGCVSYPNLHTPNQTAAPGTVFAISYQNSIDKVTPENLVVFTVRYKTPWQRVTSYDVPKDLPPCPPGGCTCAWGWVPMGCGQPNMYMQGHKCIVTGSTSTKKLAVAKPPVYCEHDRSKCVKGAKQMVYYYQKDGNNVFNVPVMPTYNEVMGFPEGAQNDIFEDSDLTSNIG
;
A
#
# COMPACT_ATOMS: atom_id res chain seq x y z
N MET A 1 7.82 -5.12 18.63
CA MET A 1 6.63 -4.24 18.57
C MET A 1 5.95 -4.57 17.25
N PHE A 2 4.82 -5.27 17.27
CA PHE A 2 4.15 -5.67 16.02
C PHE A 2 3.42 -4.45 15.45
N THR A 3 3.71 -4.15 14.20
CA THR A 3 3.11 -3.05 13.45
C THR A 3 2.06 -3.62 12.51
N LEU A 4 1.53 -2.83 11.57
CA LEU A 4 0.38 -3.23 10.76
C LEU A 4 0.82 -3.54 9.33
N THR A 5 0.21 -4.56 8.75
CA THR A 5 0.23 -4.75 7.31
C THR A 5 -1.11 -5.25 6.83
N LEU A 6 -1.24 -5.34 5.53
CA LEU A 6 -2.40 -5.92 4.89
C LEU A 6 -2.38 -7.45 4.99
N HIS A 7 -3.52 -8.08 5.21
CA HIS A 7 -3.63 -9.54 5.13
C HIS A 7 -4.73 -9.90 4.17
N ASN A 8 -4.38 -10.69 3.15
CA ASN A 8 -5.32 -11.26 2.20
C ASN A 8 -4.81 -12.61 1.69
N LYS A 9 -5.66 -13.34 0.95
CA LYS A 9 -5.29 -14.61 0.31
C LYS A 9 -4.62 -14.47 -1.07
N TYR A 10 -4.29 -13.24 -1.46
CA TYR A 10 -3.72 -12.86 -2.76
C TYR A 10 -2.30 -12.30 -2.65
N SER A 11 -1.72 -12.27 -1.44
CA SER A 11 -0.38 -11.77 -1.19
C SER A 11 0.69 -12.83 -1.41
N TRP A 12 1.93 -12.40 -1.67
CA TRP A 12 3.07 -13.29 -1.88
C TRP A 12 3.70 -13.84 -0.57
N GLU A 13 3.15 -13.57 0.61
CA GLU A 13 3.68 -14.09 1.89
C GLU A 13 2.86 -15.21 2.55
N ILE A 14 1.78 -15.65 1.89
CA ILE A 14 0.74 -16.50 2.50
C ILE A 14 1.29 -17.82 3.04
N THR A 15 2.26 -18.40 2.35
CA THR A 15 2.85 -19.71 2.67
C THR A 15 4.25 -19.61 3.27
N GLN A 16 4.71 -18.40 3.55
CA GLN A 16 6.07 -18.12 4.00
C GLN A 16 6.41 -18.85 5.31
N GLY A 17 7.55 -19.54 5.31
CA GLY A 17 8.03 -20.34 6.45
C GLY A 17 7.24 -21.63 6.70
N ARG A 18 6.32 -21.99 5.80
CA ARG A 18 5.43 -23.16 5.94
C ARG A 18 5.49 -24.14 4.75
N GLY A 19 6.38 -23.92 3.78
CA GLY A 19 6.61 -24.83 2.65
C GLY A 19 5.38 -25.02 1.76
N GLY A 20 4.76 -23.92 1.34
CA GLY A 20 3.54 -23.94 0.51
C GLY A 20 2.23 -24.12 1.28
N VAL A 21 2.28 -24.29 2.62
CA VAL A 21 1.06 -24.39 3.45
C VAL A 21 0.63 -23.02 3.94
N ASP A 22 -0.68 -22.76 3.87
CA ASP A 22 -1.28 -21.50 4.28
C ASP A 22 -0.96 -21.15 5.75
N ASN A 23 -0.28 -20.02 5.97
CA ASN A 23 0.11 -19.53 7.30
C ASN A 23 -0.96 -18.58 7.86
N ILE A 24 -2.00 -19.15 8.46
CA ILE A 24 -3.13 -18.39 9.04
C ILE A 24 -2.78 -17.57 10.30
N ASN A 25 -1.57 -17.74 10.85
CA ASN A 25 -1.02 -16.98 11.97
C ASN A 25 0.31 -16.34 11.56
N ASN A 26 0.29 -15.60 10.46
CA ASN A 26 1.47 -14.93 9.90
C ASN A 26 1.54 -13.47 10.38
N ASN A 27 2.66 -13.11 11.00
CA ASN A 27 3.02 -11.73 11.34
C ASN A 27 4.36 -11.30 10.71
N LEU A 28 4.98 -12.13 9.87
CA LEU A 28 6.21 -11.77 9.18
C LEU A 28 6.08 -10.48 8.34
N PRO A 29 5.06 -10.31 7.47
CA PRO A 29 4.93 -9.11 6.62
C PRO A 29 4.70 -7.80 7.39
N VAL A 30 4.44 -7.89 8.71
CA VAL A 30 4.16 -6.72 9.53
C VAL A 30 5.43 -6.02 10.00
N ASN A 31 6.62 -6.56 9.72
CA ASN A 31 7.88 -5.95 10.13
C ASN A 31 8.22 -4.74 9.24
N PRO A 32 8.68 -3.62 9.82
CA PRO A 32 9.05 -2.43 9.06
C PRO A 32 10.26 -2.66 8.15
N LEU A 33 10.29 -1.96 7.02
CA LEU A 33 11.45 -1.89 6.13
C LEU A 33 12.25 -0.63 6.47
N VAL A 34 13.50 -0.81 6.87
CA VAL A 34 14.38 0.28 7.32
C VAL A 34 15.85 -0.07 7.11
N ASP A 35 16.61 0.85 6.54
CA ASP A 35 18.06 0.71 6.32
C ASP A 35 18.44 -0.56 5.52
N LEU A 36 17.59 -0.93 4.56
CA LEU A 36 17.80 -2.08 3.68
C LEU A 36 18.28 -1.63 2.29
N THR A 37 18.98 -2.50 1.56
CA THR A 37 19.24 -2.28 0.14
C THR A 37 17.94 -2.43 -0.66
N GLN A 38 17.84 -1.85 -1.85
CA GLN A 38 16.71 -2.00 -2.75
C GLN A 38 16.38 -3.45 -3.04
N LYS A 39 17.41 -4.26 -3.27
CA LYS A 39 17.23 -5.70 -3.44
C LYS A 39 16.52 -6.35 -2.25
N ASP A 40 16.74 -5.85 -1.04
CA ASP A 40 16.24 -6.43 0.20
C ASP A 40 14.84 -5.90 0.58
N TRP A 41 14.57 -4.60 0.40
CA TRP A 41 13.27 -4.04 0.75
C TRP A 41 12.22 -4.20 -0.35
N TRP A 42 12.63 -4.33 -1.62
CA TRP A 42 11.69 -4.48 -2.74
C TRP A 42 10.81 -5.71 -2.53
N PHE A 43 9.50 -5.50 -2.39
CA PHE A 43 8.52 -6.54 -2.06
C PHE A 43 8.89 -7.41 -0.83
N GLN A 44 9.60 -6.82 0.14
CA GLN A 44 10.11 -7.50 1.35
C GLN A 44 10.98 -8.74 1.06
N HIS A 45 11.82 -8.70 0.03
CA HIS A 45 12.73 -9.80 -0.33
C HIS A 45 13.58 -10.33 0.83
N TYR A 46 14.06 -9.44 1.71
CA TYR A 46 14.84 -9.80 2.91
C TYR A 46 14.10 -10.79 3.80
N GLN A 47 12.78 -10.64 3.90
CA GLN A 47 11.93 -11.55 4.65
C GLN A 47 11.61 -12.79 3.81
N GLY A 48 11.63 -12.69 2.48
CA GLY A 48 11.28 -13.74 1.53
C GLY A 48 9.81 -13.71 1.12
N CYS A 49 9.12 -12.58 1.32
CA CYS A 49 7.71 -12.41 0.96
C CYS A 49 7.50 -12.30 -0.55
N ASP A 50 8.55 -12.28 -1.37
CA ASP A 50 8.48 -12.23 -2.83
C ASP A 50 8.75 -13.61 -3.47
N LYS A 51 8.87 -14.68 -2.66
CA LYS A 51 9.22 -16.04 -3.12
C LYS A 51 8.03 -16.99 -3.15
N GLU A 52 6.91 -16.60 -2.56
CA GLU A 52 5.78 -17.49 -2.25
C GLU A 52 4.47 -16.91 -2.84
N PRO A 53 4.34 -16.84 -4.20
CA PRO A 53 3.18 -16.24 -4.82
C PRO A 53 1.87 -16.89 -4.33
N PRO A 54 0.75 -16.14 -4.31
CA PRO A 54 -0.55 -16.73 -4.02
C PRO A 54 -0.89 -17.84 -5.03
N ALA A 55 -1.86 -18.69 -4.67
CA ALA A 55 -2.31 -19.76 -5.54
C ALA A 55 -2.82 -19.23 -6.89
N ASP A 56 -2.66 -20.01 -7.96
CA ASP A 56 -3.17 -19.64 -9.27
C ASP A 56 -4.69 -19.39 -9.21
N GLY A 57 -5.13 -18.25 -9.77
CA GLY A 57 -6.53 -17.85 -9.75
C GLY A 57 -6.94 -16.99 -8.55
N ASP A 58 -6.09 -16.91 -7.52
CA ASP A 58 -6.32 -16.02 -6.38
C ASP A 58 -5.79 -14.60 -6.70
N TYR A 59 -6.72 -13.70 -7.03
CA TYR A 59 -6.45 -12.29 -7.28
C TYR A 59 -7.22 -11.35 -6.35
N LEU A 60 -6.57 -10.25 -5.95
CA LEU A 60 -7.28 -9.07 -5.46
C LEU A 60 -8.05 -8.44 -6.64
N GLU A 61 -9.38 -8.47 -6.56
CA GLU A 61 -10.25 -7.88 -7.58
C GLU A 61 -10.34 -6.36 -7.42
N LEU A 62 -10.07 -5.65 -8.50
CA LEU A 62 -10.13 -4.20 -8.61
C LEU A 62 -11.29 -3.82 -9.55
N PRO A 63 -12.51 -3.59 -9.03
CA PRO A 63 -13.66 -3.23 -9.85
C PRO A 63 -13.49 -1.82 -10.40
N ALA A 64 -13.27 -1.67 -11.70
CA ALA A 64 -13.03 -0.37 -12.32
C ALA A 64 -14.20 0.60 -12.05
N GLY A 65 -13.91 1.74 -11.41
CA GLY A 65 -14.90 2.75 -11.05
C GLY A 65 -15.72 2.43 -9.79
N GLY A 66 -15.44 1.29 -9.16
CA GLY A 66 -15.97 0.91 -7.86
C GLY A 66 -14.92 1.01 -6.76
N SER A 67 -15.11 0.23 -5.70
CA SER A 67 -14.21 0.17 -4.56
C SER A 67 -14.02 -1.28 -4.11
N PHE A 68 -12.91 -1.58 -3.45
CA PHE A 68 -12.64 -2.88 -2.85
C PHE A 68 -12.26 -2.73 -1.38
N ASN A 69 -12.54 -3.77 -0.59
CA ASN A 69 -12.23 -3.80 0.84
C ASN A 69 -11.03 -4.71 1.10
N VAL A 70 -10.23 -4.33 2.09
CA VAL A 70 -9.09 -5.12 2.57
C VAL A 70 -9.03 -5.10 4.09
N GLU A 71 -8.29 -6.05 4.65
CA GLU A 71 -8.09 -6.17 6.10
C GLU A 71 -6.64 -5.84 6.46
N ILE A 72 -6.46 -4.88 7.37
CA ILE A 72 -5.16 -4.44 7.89
C ILE A 72 -5.09 -4.85 9.37
N ALA A 73 -4.06 -5.62 9.75
CA ALA A 73 -3.89 -6.07 11.13
C ALA A 73 -2.41 -6.28 11.48
N THR A 74 -2.13 -6.54 12.77
CA THR A 74 -0.78 -6.87 13.26
C THR A 74 -0.41 -8.35 13.12
N ASN A 75 -1.38 -9.16 12.72
CA ASN A 75 -1.22 -10.58 12.42
C ASN A 75 -2.43 -11.03 11.61
N ARG A 76 -2.21 -11.93 10.66
CA ARG A 76 -3.25 -12.56 9.86
C ARG A 76 -4.33 -13.26 10.69
N ALA A 77 -3.97 -13.78 11.86
CA ALA A 77 -4.91 -14.41 12.79
C ALA A 77 -6.06 -13.49 13.22
N PHE A 78 -5.88 -12.17 13.10
CA PHE A 78 -6.89 -11.15 13.42
C PHE A 78 -7.64 -10.63 12.19
N THR A 79 -7.78 -11.48 11.17
CA THR A 79 -8.54 -11.20 9.95
C THR A 79 -9.43 -12.38 9.60
N THR A 80 -10.33 -12.23 8.62
CA THR A 80 -11.14 -13.36 8.13
C THR A 80 -10.29 -14.46 7.46
N PHE A 81 -9.01 -14.21 7.21
CA PHE A 81 -8.03 -15.18 6.70
C PHE A 81 -7.28 -15.94 7.82
N GLY A 82 -7.63 -15.71 9.08
CA GLY A 82 -7.08 -16.38 10.25
C GLY A 82 -7.82 -17.67 10.61
N HIS A 83 -7.73 -18.06 11.89
CA HIS A 83 -8.45 -19.24 12.41
C HIS A 83 -9.96 -19.05 12.43
N ASP A 84 -10.43 -17.85 12.78
CA ASP A 84 -11.84 -17.50 12.83
C ASP A 84 -12.24 -16.76 11.55
N LYS A 85 -12.92 -17.46 10.64
CA LYS A 85 -13.42 -16.87 9.39
C LYS A 85 -14.53 -15.83 9.61
N ASN A 86 -15.17 -15.88 10.77
CA ASN A 86 -16.20 -14.93 11.18
C ASN A 86 -15.63 -13.84 12.09
N PHE A 87 -14.30 -13.68 12.13
CA PHE A 87 -13.64 -12.70 12.98
C PHE A 87 -14.20 -11.30 12.69
N ASN A 88 -15.03 -10.83 13.61
CA ASN A 88 -15.60 -9.49 13.58
C ASN A 88 -14.83 -8.54 14.51
N GLY A 89 -13.76 -9.03 15.16
CA GLY A 89 -12.97 -8.24 16.09
C GLY A 89 -12.51 -6.94 15.45
N TYR A 90 -12.62 -5.86 16.21
CA TYR A 90 -12.21 -4.54 15.78
C TYR A 90 -10.71 -4.39 16.07
N PHE A 91 -9.95 -3.92 15.08
CA PHE A 91 -8.54 -3.57 15.23
C PHE A 91 -8.41 -2.08 14.91
N GLY A 92 -7.95 -1.30 15.90
CA GLY A 92 -7.97 0.16 15.86
C GLY A 92 -9.39 0.76 15.83
N GLY A 93 -9.48 2.08 16.03
CA GLY A 93 -10.75 2.78 16.35
C GLY A 93 -10.85 3.19 17.83
N PRO A 94 -11.85 4.00 18.23
CA PRO A 94 -11.92 4.64 19.55
C PRO A 94 -12.05 3.70 20.76
N GLN A 95 -12.23 2.39 20.57
CA GLN A 95 -12.70 1.48 21.62
C GLN A 95 -11.63 0.55 22.23
N GLN A 96 -10.39 0.53 21.74
CA GLN A 96 -9.31 -0.31 22.32
C GLN A 96 -7.92 0.29 22.05
N LEU A 97 -7.72 1.57 22.39
CA LEU A 97 -6.43 2.23 22.20
C LEU A 97 -5.70 2.36 23.53
N GLU A 98 -4.51 1.78 23.59
CA GLU A 98 -3.53 2.13 24.62
C GLU A 98 -2.57 3.17 24.06
N TYR A 99 -2.06 4.04 24.95
CA TYR A 99 -1.18 5.13 24.57
C TYR A 99 0.15 5.04 25.32
N THR A 100 1.23 5.40 24.62
CA THR A 100 2.51 5.70 25.26
C THR A 100 2.40 6.97 26.11
N PRO A 101 3.32 7.21 27.07
CA PRO A 101 3.36 8.47 27.83
C PRO A 101 3.48 9.73 26.96
N TRP A 102 3.92 9.60 25.72
CA TRP A 102 4.10 10.69 24.76
C TRP A 102 2.91 10.85 23.81
N GLY A 103 1.80 10.15 24.06
CA GLY A 103 0.53 10.33 23.34
C GLY A 103 0.40 9.55 22.03
N CYS A 104 1.30 8.60 21.74
CA CYS A 104 1.19 7.73 20.57
C CYS A 104 0.37 6.48 20.89
N VAL A 105 -0.45 6.00 19.95
CA VAL A 105 -1.12 4.71 20.13
C VAL A 105 -0.09 3.57 20.16
N SER A 106 -0.01 2.84 21.27
CA SER A 106 0.88 1.70 21.48
C SER A 106 0.22 0.35 21.22
N TYR A 107 -1.11 0.25 21.40
CA TYR A 107 -1.86 -0.95 21.13
C TYR A 107 -3.19 -0.65 20.42
N PRO A 108 -3.42 -1.27 19.23
CA PRO A 108 -2.37 -1.79 18.35
C PRO A 108 -1.37 -0.68 17.97
N ASN A 109 -0.11 -1.00 17.63
CA ASN A 109 0.83 0.07 17.26
C ASN A 109 0.47 0.64 15.87
N LEU A 110 -0.28 1.74 15.86
CA LEU A 110 -0.76 2.43 14.67
C LEU A 110 0.20 3.51 14.16
N HIS A 111 1.32 3.74 14.85
CA HIS A 111 2.27 4.83 14.55
C HIS A 111 1.59 6.19 14.33
N THR A 112 0.62 6.51 15.17
CA THR A 112 -0.08 7.79 15.14
C THR A 112 -0.64 8.10 16.52
N PRO A 113 -0.80 9.38 16.91
CA PRO A 113 -1.51 9.73 18.14
C PRO A 113 -3.03 9.59 18.02
N ASN A 114 -3.61 9.66 16.81
CA ASN A 114 -5.06 9.54 16.59
C ASN A 114 -5.39 9.40 15.10
N GLN A 115 -6.65 9.08 14.76
CA GLN A 115 -7.08 8.90 13.38
C GLN A 115 -6.77 10.06 12.45
N THR A 116 -6.96 11.30 12.93
CA THR A 116 -6.77 12.50 12.12
C THR A 116 -5.31 12.71 11.75
N ALA A 117 -4.39 12.21 12.58
CA ALA A 117 -2.95 12.24 12.34
C ALA A 117 -2.42 10.98 11.62
N ALA A 118 -3.28 10.02 11.24
CA ALA A 118 -2.82 8.84 10.52
C ALA A 118 -2.43 9.23 9.07
N PRO A 119 -1.23 8.83 8.60
CA PRO A 119 -0.56 9.43 7.44
C PRO A 119 -1.15 9.08 6.08
N GLY A 120 -1.96 8.01 6.01
CA GLY A 120 -2.51 7.48 4.77
C GLY A 120 -1.73 6.30 4.21
N THR A 121 -2.41 5.50 3.39
CA THR A 121 -1.92 4.28 2.76
C THR A 121 -2.34 4.23 1.30
N VAL A 122 -1.67 3.43 0.49
CA VAL A 122 -1.93 3.36 -0.97
C VAL A 122 -2.01 1.94 -1.49
N PHE A 123 -2.57 1.83 -2.68
CA PHE A 123 -2.23 0.74 -3.59
C PHE A 123 -1.62 1.27 -4.88
N ALA A 124 -0.62 0.53 -5.37
CA ALA A 124 -0.04 0.68 -6.68
C ALA A 124 -0.25 -0.57 -7.53
N ILE A 125 -0.24 -0.41 -8.85
CA ILE A 125 -0.44 -1.48 -9.84
C ILE A 125 0.65 -1.43 -10.91
N SER A 126 1.14 -2.61 -11.27
CA SER A 126 2.00 -2.84 -12.44
C SER A 126 1.36 -3.90 -13.31
N TYR A 127 1.28 -3.63 -14.62
CA TYR A 127 0.74 -4.55 -15.62
C TYR A 127 1.73 -5.66 -15.99
N GLN A 128 2.64 -5.98 -15.07
CA GLN A 128 3.52 -7.13 -15.13
C GLN A 128 2.96 -8.24 -14.27
N ASN A 129 2.81 -9.42 -14.87
CA ASN A 129 2.43 -10.62 -14.12
C ASN A 129 3.57 -11.02 -13.16
N SER A 130 4.82 -10.95 -13.61
CA SER A 130 5.96 -11.42 -12.81
C SER A 130 6.60 -10.28 -12.02
N ILE A 131 6.89 -10.55 -10.74
CA ILE A 131 7.39 -9.55 -9.77
C ILE A 131 8.80 -9.03 -10.11
N ASP A 132 9.62 -9.84 -10.77
CA ASP A 132 10.96 -9.51 -11.27
C ASP A 132 10.94 -8.45 -12.40
N LYS A 133 9.79 -8.27 -13.06
CA LYS A 133 9.60 -7.25 -14.10
C LYS A 133 8.99 -5.96 -13.54
N VAL A 134 8.60 -5.96 -12.27
CA VAL A 134 8.03 -4.77 -11.63
C VAL A 134 9.18 -3.84 -11.24
N THR A 135 9.08 -2.58 -11.69
CA THR A 135 10.05 -1.52 -11.40
C THR A 135 9.33 -0.34 -10.76
N PRO A 136 10.05 0.57 -10.08
CA PRO A 136 9.49 1.84 -9.61
C PRO A 136 8.65 2.56 -10.68
N GLU A 137 9.14 2.61 -11.91
CA GLU A 137 8.55 3.36 -13.02
C GLU A 137 7.25 2.75 -13.56
N ASN A 138 7.04 1.44 -13.36
CA ASN A 138 5.85 0.73 -13.84
C ASN A 138 4.88 0.34 -12.72
N LEU A 139 5.22 0.61 -11.46
CA LEU A 139 4.36 0.40 -10.29
C LEU A 139 3.68 1.71 -9.91
N VAL A 140 2.52 1.97 -10.51
CA VAL A 140 1.82 3.26 -10.44
C VAL A 140 0.81 3.27 -9.30
N VAL A 141 0.89 4.25 -8.40
CA VAL A 141 -0.13 4.47 -7.35
C VAL A 141 -1.46 4.81 -8.03
N PHE A 142 -2.47 3.97 -7.84
CA PHE A 142 -3.79 4.14 -8.46
C PHE A 142 -4.87 4.53 -7.44
N THR A 143 -4.61 4.38 -6.15
CA THR A 143 -5.55 4.77 -5.10
C THR A 143 -4.84 5.10 -3.79
N VAL A 144 -5.39 6.06 -3.08
CA VAL A 144 -4.89 6.56 -1.80
C VAL A 144 -6.05 6.56 -0.81
N ARG A 145 -5.77 6.19 0.43
CA ARG A 145 -6.70 6.32 1.54
C ARG A 145 -6.03 7.11 2.65
N TYR A 146 -6.64 8.21 3.07
CA TYR A 146 -6.17 9.06 4.15
C TYR A 146 -6.59 8.47 5.48
N LYS A 147 -5.93 8.95 6.54
CA LYS A 147 -6.28 8.60 7.92
C LYS A 147 -6.23 7.09 8.18
N THR A 148 -5.33 6.42 7.47
CA THR A 148 -5.02 5.00 7.58
C THR A 148 -3.52 4.82 7.89
N PRO A 149 -3.15 3.65 8.46
CA PRO A 149 -4.04 2.62 9.01
C PRO A 149 -4.76 3.12 10.27
N TRP A 150 -6.01 2.71 10.45
CA TRP A 150 -6.80 3.04 11.65
C TRP A 150 -7.89 2.02 11.96
N GLN A 151 -8.60 1.54 10.95
CA GLN A 151 -9.56 0.45 11.07
C GLN A 151 -9.03 -0.79 10.36
N ARG A 152 -9.38 -1.97 10.88
CA ARG A 152 -9.08 -3.25 10.21
C ARG A 152 -9.60 -3.28 8.78
N VAL A 153 -10.91 -3.14 8.61
CA VAL A 153 -11.53 -3.15 7.28
C VAL A 153 -11.43 -1.75 6.70
N THR A 154 -10.70 -1.64 5.59
CA THR A 154 -10.49 -0.37 4.88
C THR A 154 -10.93 -0.52 3.43
N SER A 155 -11.63 0.49 2.90
CA SER A 155 -12.07 0.55 1.51
C SER A 155 -11.18 1.48 0.69
N TYR A 156 -10.94 1.12 -0.57
CA TYR A 156 -10.15 1.88 -1.54
C TYR A 156 -10.89 1.97 -2.87
N ASP A 157 -10.88 3.15 -3.48
CA ASP A 157 -11.55 3.42 -4.74
C ASP A 157 -10.65 3.09 -5.94
N VAL A 158 -11.23 2.62 -7.04
CA VAL A 158 -10.50 2.20 -8.24
C VAL A 158 -10.80 3.16 -9.39
N PRO A 159 -9.79 3.72 -10.09
CA PRO A 159 -10.04 4.53 -11.28
C PRO A 159 -10.85 3.75 -12.31
N LYS A 160 -11.93 4.37 -12.81
CA LYS A 160 -12.83 3.78 -13.82
C LYS A 160 -12.12 3.35 -15.10
N ASP A 161 -11.01 4.01 -15.39
CA ASP A 161 -10.28 3.91 -16.64
C ASP A 161 -9.09 2.93 -16.56
N LEU A 162 -8.88 2.25 -15.43
CA LEU A 162 -7.87 1.17 -15.37
C LEU A 162 -8.19 0.12 -16.43
N PRO A 163 -7.25 -0.21 -17.34
CA PRO A 163 -7.48 -1.24 -18.35
C PRO A 163 -7.44 -2.66 -17.73
N PRO A 164 -8.01 -3.68 -18.42
CA PRO A 164 -7.87 -5.08 -18.02
C PRO A 164 -6.40 -5.52 -17.88
N CYS A 165 -6.11 -6.34 -16.88
CA CYS A 165 -4.79 -6.97 -16.72
C CYS A 165 -4.48 -7.96 -17.85
N PRO A 166 -3.19 -8.21 -18.16
CA PRO A 166 -2.81 -9.26 -19.09
C PRO A 166 -3.19 -10.66 -18.56
N PRO A 167 -3.12 -11.71 -19.40
CA PRO A 167 -3.29 -13.10 -18.94
C PRO A 167 -2.36 -13.42 -17.76
N GLY A 168 -2.93 -14.00 -16.70
CA GLY A 168 -2.24 -14.28 -15.43
C GLY A 168 -2.19 -13.11 -14.44
N GLY A 169 -2.89 -12.00 -14.74
CA GLY A 169 -3.10 -10.89 -13.82
C GLY A 169 -1.97 -9.86 -13.80
N CYS A 170 -2.15 -8.88 -12.93
CA CYS A 170 -1.19 -7.83 -12.63
C CYS A 170 -0.50 -8.09 -11.27
N THR A 171 0.55 -7.32 -11.00
CA THR A 171 1.15 -7.22 -9.66
C THR A 171 0.72 -5.90 -9.04
N CYS A 172 0.16 -5.96 -7.83
CA CYS A 172 -0.17 -4.80 -7.02
C CYS A 172 0.72 -4.74 -5.77
N ALA A 173 0.84 -3.54 -5.20
CA ALA A 173 1.52 -3.35 -3.93
C ALA A 173 0.71 -2.44 -3.00
N TRP A 174 0.55 -2.84 -1.75
CA TRP A 174 0.11 -1.97 -0.67
C TRP A 174 1.31 -1.23 -0.09
N GLY A 175 1.15 0.05 0.26
CA GLY A 175 2.23 0.88 0.80
C GLY A 175 1.81 1.76 1.97
N TRP A 176 2.74 1.96 2.91
CA TRP A 176 2.58 2.86 4.05
C TRP A 176 3.91 3.47 4.50
N VAL A 177 3.91 4.77 4.81
CA VAL A 177 5.01 5.47 5.48
C VAL A 177 4.44 6.07 6.77
N PRO A 178 4.84 5.58 7.96
CA PRO A 178 4.36 6.12 9.22
C PRO A 178 4.83 7.55 9.49
N MET A 179 4.10 8.29 10.34
CA MET A 179 4.45 9.66 10.70
C MET A 179 4.24 9.93 12.20
N GLY A 180 5.20 10.61 12.83
CA GLY A 180 5.06 11.21 14.15
C GLY A 180 5.24 10.27 15.35
N CYS A 181 5.09 8.95 15.17
CA CYS A 181 5.27 7.98 16.25
C CYS A 181 6.20 6.83 15.82
N GLY A 182 7.25 6.59 16.60
CA GLY A 182 8.24 5.54 16.34
C GLY A 182 9.38 5.97 15.40
N GLN A 183 10.23 5.01 15.03
CA GLN A 183 11.35 5.23 14.12
C GLN A 183 10.84 5.42 12.67
N PRO A 184 11.42 6.34 11.87
CA PRO A 184 11.16 6.41 10.44
C PRO A 184 11.38 5.05 9.74
N ASN A 185 10.45 4.64 8.90
CA ASN A 185 10.49 3.39 8.13
C ASN A 185 9.43 3.45 7.01
N MET A 186 9.29 2.35 6.27
CA MET A 186 8.17 2.15 5.35
C MET A 186 7.68 0.70 5.39
N TYR A 187 6.49 0.48 4.83
CA TYR A 187 5.91 -0.84 4.60
C TYR A 187 5.51 -0.95 3.13
N MET A 188 5.75 -2.13 2.58
CA MET A 188 5.40 -2.49 1.22
C MET A 188 4.98 -3.95 1.21
N GLN A 189 3.88 -4.29 0.54
CA GLN A 189 3.44 -5.69 0.45
C GLN A 189 2.89 -6.00 -0.94
N GLY A 190 3.37 -7.09 -1.54
CA GLY A 190 3.01 -7.50 -2.90
C GLY A 190 1.82 -8.43 -2.96
N HIS A 191 0.96 -8.23 -3.96
CA HIS A 191 -0.22 -9.04 -4.23
C HIS A 191 -0.39 -9.31 -5.71
N LYS A 192 -1.02 -10.43 -6.06
CA LYS A 192 -1.62 -10.59 -7.39
C LYS A 192 -2.96 -9.88 -7.42
N CYS A 193 -3.24 -9.16 -8.51
CA CYS A 193 -4.48 -8.42 -8.67
C CYS A 193 -5.02 -8.52 -10.10
N ILE A 194 -6.31 -8.26 -10.26
CA ILE A 194 -6.99 -8.22 -11.56
C ILE A 194 -7.98 -7.06 -11.61
N VAL A 195 -8.02 -6.34 -12.73
CA VAL A 195 -9.03 -5.32 -12.98
C VAL A 195 -10.29 -5.98 -13.53
N THR A 196 -11.43 -5.77 -12.87
CA THR A 196 -12.74 -6.32 -13.27
C THR A 196 -13.67 -5.22 -13.76
N GLY A 197 -14.62 -5.56 -14.62
CA GLY A 197 -15.64 -4.62 -15.12
C GLY A 197 -15.12 -3.51 -16.06
N SER A 198 -13.85 -3.57 -16.48
CA SER A 198 -13.27 -2.56 -17.37
C SER A 198 -13.35 -2.95 -18.85
N THR A 199 -13.65 -1.97 -19.70
CA THR A 199 -13.47 -2.01 -21.15
C THR A 199 -12.45 -0.97 -21.63
N SER A 200 -11.74 -0.32 -20.71
CA SER A 200 -10.76 0.71 -21.03
C SER A 200 -9.57 0.12 -21.79
N THR A 201 -9.06 0.89 -22.74
CA THR A 201 -7.85 0.59 -23.51
C THR A 201 -6.71 1.57 -23.21
N LYS A 202 -6.92 2.47 -22.23
CA LYS A 202 -5.89 3.42 -21.80
C LYS A 202 -4.68 2.71 -21.24
N LYS A 203 -3.53 3.36 -21.32
CA LYS A 203 -2.28 2.88 -20.72
C LYS A 203 -1.90 3.79 -19.57
N LEU A 204 -1.34 3.21 -18.51
CA LEU A 204 -0.77 4.01 -17.44
C LEU A 204 0.49 4.70 -17.95
N ALA A 205 0.66 5.95 -17.56
CA ALA A 205 1.88 6.68 -17.81
C ALA A 205 3.01 6.13 -16.94
N VAL A 206 4.25 6.41 -17.35
CA VAL A 206 5.45 6.11 -16.55
C VAL A 206 5.39 6.88 -15.24
N ALA A 207 5.45 6.16 -14.12
CA ALA A 207 5.37 6.74 -12.80
C ALA A 207 6.63 7.52 -12.43
N LYS A 208 6.44 8.72 -11.88
CA LYS A 208 7.52 9.60 -11.41
C LYS A 208 7.56 9.65 -9.88
N PRO A 209 8.74 9.81 -9.25
CA PRO A 209 8.84 10.01 -7.82
C PRO A 209 7.96 11.19 -7.35
N PRO A 210 7.17 11.05 -6.27
CA PRO A 210 6.43 12.17 -5.70
C PRO A 210 7.40 13.19 -5.06
N VAL A 211 6.95 14.43 -4.92
CA VAL A 211 7.73 15.51 -4.29
C VAL A 211 6.92 16.16 -3.19
N TYR A 212 7.60 16.64 -2.15
CA TYR A 212 6.96 17.47 -1.14
C TYR A 212 6.50 18.78 -1.77
N CYS A 213 5.22 19.09 -1.64
CA CYS A 213 4.57 20.22 -2.30
C CYS A 213 3.45 20.84 -1.46
N GLU A 214 3.51 20.70 -0.13
CA GLU A 214 2.51 21.24 0.81
C GLU A 214 2.32 22.75 0.66
N HIS A 215 3.42 23.50 0.62
CA HIS A 215 3.38 24.97 0.57
C HIS A 215 3.22 25.54 -0.84
N ASP A 216 3.31 24.70 -1.87
CA ASP A 216 3.16 25.10 -3.26
C ASP A 216 2.64 23.94 -4.10
N ARG A 217 1.31 23.83 -4.17
CA ARG A 217 0.62 22.77 -4.89
C ARG A 217 0.94 22.74 -6.38
N SER A 218 1.34 23.87 -6.96
CA SER A 218 1.72 23.94 -8.38
C SER A 218 2.98 23.12 -8.70
N LYS A 219 3.80 22.82 -7.68
CA LYS A 219 5.00 21.98 -7.78
C LYS A 219 4.74 20.49 -7.59
N CYS A 220 3.53 20.09 -7.21
CA CYS A 220 3.22 18.67 -7.06
C CYS A 220 3.40 17.92 -8.39
N VAL A 221 3.88 16.68 -8.31
CA VAL A 221 3.93 15.79 -9.48
C VAL A 221 2.50 15.42 -9.89
N LYS A 222 2.13 15.83 -11.09
CA LYS A 222 0.85 15.49 -11.72
C LYS A 222 0.95 14.14 -12.43
N GLY A 223 -0.18 13.45 -12.52
CA GLY A 223 -0.30 12.15 -13.16
C GLY A 223 0.30 11.01 -12.36
N ALA A 224 0.78 9.98 -13.09
CA ALA A 224 1.29 8.74 -12.54
C ALA A 224 2.46 8.99 -11.57
N LYS A 225 2.25 8.61 -10.31
CA LYS A 225 3.24 8.71 -9.24
C LYS A 225 3.70 7.33 -8.80
N GLN A 226 4.99 7.24 -8.46
CA GLN A 226 5.57 6.09 -7.81
C GLN A 226 5.04 6.00 -6.36
N MET A 227 5.19 4.83 -5.75
CA MET A 227 5.13 4.73 -4.29
C MET A 227 6.27 5.55 -3.67
N VAL A 228 6.14 5.88 -2.38
CA VAL A 228 7.23 6.51 -1.63
C VAL A 228 8.20 5.44 -1.17
N TYR A 229 9.47 5.56 -1.57
CA TYR A 229 10.58 4.75 -1.10
C TYR A 229 11.49 5.65 -0.24
N TYR A 230 11.51 5.37 1.06
CA TYR A 230 12.10 6.27 2.06
C TYR A 230 12.78 5.51 3.19
N TYR A 231 13.83 6.13 3.76
CA TYR A 231 14.58 5.66 4.91
C TYR A 231 15.25 4.29 4.73
N GLN A 232 15.71 4.02 3.50
CA GLN A 232 16.46 2.82 3.12
C GLN A 232 17.93 3.12 2.90
N LYS A 233 18.77 2.08 2.86
CA LYS A 233 20.19 2.19 2.57
C LYS A 233 20.44 2.66 1.13
N ASP A 234 19.66 2.15 0.19
CA ASP A 234 19.62 2.60 -1.20
C ASP A 234 18.22 2.39 -1.83
N GLY A 235 18.02 2.93 -3.05
CA GLY A 235 16.74 2.84 -3.76
C GLY A 235 15.65 3.82 -3.31
N ASN A 236 15.97 4.76 -2.43
CA ASN A 236 15.04 5.83 -2.06
C ASN A 236 14.70 6.71 -3.28
N ASN A 237 13.48 7.23 -3.33
CA ASN A 237 13.05 8.18 -4.37
C ASN A 237 12.60 9.54 -3.82
N VAL A 238 12.53 9.69 -2.50
CA VAL A 238 12.26 10.96 -1.82
C VAL A 238 13.42 11.29 -0.87
N PHE A 239 13.90 12.53 -0.94
CA PHE A 239 15.07 13.01 -0.20
C PHE A 239 14.83 14.40 0.38
N ASN A 240 15.48 14.71 1.51
CA ASN A 240 15.55 16.05 2.11
C ASN A 240 14.21 16.77 2.27
N VAL A 241 13.18 16.03 2.69
CA VAL A 241 11.84 16.57 2.95
C VAL A 241 11.71 17.08 4.39
N PRO A 242 10.96 18.17 4.65
CA PRO A 242 10.84 18.77 5.98
C PRO A 242 9.99 17.93 6.95
N VAL A 243 9.16 17.03 6.41
CA VAL A 243 8.28 16.11 7.14
C VAL A 243 8.37 14.72 6.50
N MET A 244 7.91 13.70 7.21
CA MET A 244 7.83 12.34 6.65
C MET A 244 7.02 12.34 5.34
N PRO A 245 7.52 11.71 4.26
CA PRO A 245 6.85 11.71 2.97
C PRO A 245 5.70 10.69 2.96
N THR A 246 4.54 11.12 3.41
CA THR A 246 3.36 10.28 3.60
C THR A 246 2.43 10.26 2.38
N TYR A 247 1.48 9.33 2.35
CA TYR A 247 0.49 9.21 1.28
C TYR A 247 -0.72 10.11 1.52
N ASN A 248 -0.49 11.41 1.39
CA ASN A 248 -1.54 12.40 1.44
C ASN A 248 -1.18 13.64 0.62
N GLU A 249 -1.96 14.70 0.81
CA GLU A 249 -1.84 15.92 0.06
C GLU A 249 -0.43 16.52 0.15
N VAL A 250 0.33 16.38 1.26
CA VAL A 250 1.67 16.97 1.39
C VAL A 250 2.65 16.53 0.31
N MET A 251 2.44 15.33 -0.25
CA MET A 251 3.23 14.75 -1.35
C MET A 251 2.48 14.77 -2.70
N GLY A 252 1.35 15.46 -2.78
CA GLY A 252 0.54 15.59 -4.00
C GLY A 252 -0.31 14.35 -4.32
N PHE A 253 -0.63 13.52 -3.32
CA PHE A 253 -1.54 12.40 -3.46
C PHE A 253 -2.95 12.79 -3.01
N PRO A 254 -3.92 13.05 -3.91
CA PRO A 254 -5.31 13.25 -3.52
C PRO A 254 -5.92 11.98 -2.93
N GLU A 255 -6.93 12.14 -2.07
CA GLU A 255 -7.71 11.02 -1.52
C GLU A 255 -8.50 10.27 -2.61
N GLY A 256 -8.55 8.94 -2.50
CA GLY A 256 -9.33 8.07 -3.38
C GLY A 256 -8.61 7.66 -4.66
N ALA A 257 -9.39 7.39 -5.71
CA ALA A 257 -8.89 6.94 -7.01
C ALA A 257 -8.06 8.02 -7.73
N GLN A 258 -6.88 7.63 -8.21
CA GLN A 258 -5.97 8.49 -8.97
C GLN A 258 -6.35 8.45 -10.46
N ASN A 259 -7.14 9.42 -10.91
CA ASN A 259 -7.74 9.41 -12.26
C ASN A 259 -6.87 10.04 -13.35
N ASP A 260 -5.73 10.65 -13.02
CA ASP A 260 -4.84 11.35 -13.94
C ASP A 260 -3.58 10.53 -14.32
N ILE A 261 -3.56 9.23 -14.01
CA ILE A 261 -2.39 8.37 -14.13
C ILE A 261 -2.15 7.80 -15.53
N PHE A 262 -2.91 8.22 -16.55
CA PHE A 262 -2.89 7.64 -17.90
C PHE A 262 -2.07 8.48 -18.88
N GLU A 263 -1.49 7.86 -19.91
CA GLU A 263 -0.67 8.52 -20.93
C GLU A 263 -1.38 9.68 -21.65
N ASP A 264 -2.69 9.60 -21.80
CA ASP A 264 -3.55 10.57 -22.48
C ASP A 264 -4.23 11.57 -21.51
N SER A 265 -3.85 11.57 -20.24
CA SER A 265 -4.46 12.44 -19.23
C SER A 265 -4.10 13.90 -19.47
N ASP A 266 -5.09 14.79 -19.48
CA ASP A 266 -4.84 16.23 -19.48
C ASP A 266 -4.37 16.68 -18.10
N LEU A 267 -3.06 16.90 -17.98
CA LEU A 267 -2.44 17.32 -16.73
C LEU A 267 -2.65 18.83 -16.44
N THR A 268 -3.35 19.57 -17.29
CA THR A 268 -3.55 21.02 -17.13
C THR A 268 -4.75 21.38 -16.26
N SER A 269 -5.73 20.47 -16.07
CA SER A 269 -7.03 20.79 -15.45
C SER A 269 -7.19 20.45 -13.96
N ASN A 270 -6.26 19.74 -13.32
CA ASN A 270 -6.39 19.34 -11.90
C ASN A 270 -5.95 20.44 -10.93
N ILE A 271 -6.64 21.58 -10.98
CA ILE A 271 -6.62 22.64 -9.95
C ILE A 271 -8.07 22.76 -9.45
N GLY A 272 -8.47 21.85 -8.57
CA GLY A 272 -9.79 21.82 -7.93
C GLY A 272 -9.66 21.35 -6.50
#